data_AF-A0A1H3T749-F1
#
_entry.id   AF-A0A1H3T749-F1
#
_cell.length_a   1.000
_cell.length_b   1.000
_cell.length_c   1.000
_cell.angle_alpha   90.00
_cell.angle_beta   90.00
_cell.angle_gamma   90.00
#
_symmetry.space_group_name_H-M   'P 1'
#
loop_
_entity.id
_entity.type
_entity.pdbx_description
1 polymer ?
#
loop_
_entity_poly.entity_id
_entity_poly.type
_entity_poly.pdbx_seq_one_letter_code
_entity_poly.pdbx_strand_id
1 'polypeptide(L)'
;MGLFSRKDKPSRKTLPPPPPTAGKDDLDVARRVVQDFLMVVGNDASMRRTALAVSRAGGGPADLETAMRNSHETGQTGIDRPWHWLAAVCREARTAGDAPLIAAVALFVNIWDTQLRDKVGLADTTDMMLAPPPAEVAQEVYSVAVLALPDHAVNQQVVGNVSGAVRIGDVRMKCALDVLGAGYPMSPEARAAAQRILDR
;
A
#
# COMPACT_ATOMS: atom_id res chain seq x y z
N MET A 1 -27.59 -50.77 -16.12
CA MET A 1 -26.62 -49.76 -16.61
C MET A 1 -26.69 -48.55 -15.69
N GLY A 2 -25.82 -48.48 -14.69
CA GLY A 2 -25.75 -47.32 -13.78
C GLY A 2 -24.29 -46.88 -13.68
N LEU A 3 -23.98 -45.70 -14.23
CA LEU A 3 -22.68 -44.99 -14.27
C LEU A 3 -23.01 -43.69 -15.03
N PHE A 4 -22.93 -42.44 -14.56
CA PHE A 4 -22.24 -41.78 -13.46
C PHE A 4 -23.11 -40.60 -12.98
N SER A 5 -23.60 -40.63 -11.74
CA SER A 5 -23.91 -39.37 -11.04
C SER A 5 -22.60 -38.87 -10.44
N ARG A 6 -21.89 -37.99 -11.16
CA ARG A 6 -20.89 -37.13 -10.51
C ARG A 6 -21.67 -36.22 -9.58
N LYS A 7 -21.77 -36.61 -8.31
CA LYS A 7 -22.05 -35.67 -7.22
C LYS A 7 -20.95 -34.62 -7.29
N ASP A 8 -21.28 -33.43 -7.76
CA ASP A 8 -20.48 -32.24 -7.49
C ASP A 8 -20.28 -32.19 -5.98
N LYS A 9 -19.06 -32.53 -5.55
CA LYS A 9 -18.66 -32.26 -4.18
C LYS A 9 -18.80 -30.74 -4.03
N PRO A 10 -19.60 -30.22 -3.08
CA PRO A 10 -19.60 -28.80 -2.82
C PRO A 10 -18.15 -28.42 -2.55
N SER A 11 -17.57 -27.59 -3.42
CA SER A 11 -16.23 -27.08 -3.21
C SER A 11 -16.26 -26.42 -1.84
N ARG A 12 -15.52 -27.02 -0.89
CA ARG A 12 -15.44 -26.52 0.47
C ARG A 12 -14.63 -25.23 0.33
N LYS A 13 -15.31 -24.11 0.09
CA LYS A 13 -14.67 -22.80 -0.05
C LYS A 13 -13.82 -22.59 1.19
N THR A 14 -12.51 -22.52 0.99
CA THR A 14 -11.56 -22.28 2.07
C THR A 14 -11.77 -20.83 2.50
N LEU A 15 -11.82 -20.59 3.82
CA LEU A 15 -11.93 -19.21 4.30
C LEU A 15 -10.69 -18.43 3.86
N PRO A 16 -10.84 -17.16 3.44
CA PRO A 16 -9.69 -16.33 3.12
C PRO A 16 -8.76 -16.20 4.33
N PRO A 17 -7.44 -16.06 4.11
CA PRO A 17 -6.51 -15.83 5.21
C PRO A 17 -6.86 -14.54 5.97
N PRO A 18 -6.57 -14.46 7.28
CA PRO A 18 -6.87 -13.27 8.06
C PRO A 18 -6.16 -12.04 7.49
N PRO A 19 -6.68 -10.82 7.75
CA PRO A 19 -6.03 -9.58 7.36
C PRO A 19 -4.57 -9.55 7.82
N PRO A 20 -3.65 -8.98 7.03
CA PRO A 20 -2.27 -8.81 7.46
C PRO A 20 -2.17 -8.00 8.76
N THR A 21 -1.33 -8.47 9.67
CA THR A 21 -0.86 -7.74 10.85
C THR A 21 0.61 -7.40 10.65
N ALA A 22 1.10 -6.33 11.27
CA ALA A 22 2.51 -5.95 11.25
C ALA A 22 3.05 -5.97 12.68
N GLY A 23 4.25 -6.54 12.86
CA GLY A 23 5.05 -6.45 14.07
C GLY A 23 6.29 -5.57 13.86
N LYS A 24 7.20 -5.57 14.84
CA LYS A 24 8.44 -4.77 14.76
C LYS A 24 9.33 -5.18 13.59
N ASP A 25 9.47 -6.47 13.34
CA ASP A 25 10.31 -6.97 12.23
C ASP A 25 9.75 -6.55 10.86
N ASP A 26 8.44 -6.36 10.75
CA ASP A 26 7.80 -5.87 9.52
C ASP A 26 8.14 -4.40 9.23
N LEU A 27 8.43 -3.58 10.26
CA LEU A 27 8.81 -2.18 10.07
C LEU A 27 10.11 -2.06 9.29
N ASP A 28 11.11 -2.87 9.64
CA ASP A 28 12.42 -2.87 8.98
C ASP A 28 12.33 -3.43 7.56
N VAL A 29 11.55 -4.50 7.37
CA VAL A 29 11.29 -5.07 6.05
C VAL A 29 10.60 -4.04 5.16
N ALA A 30 9.53 -3.40 5.64
CA ALA A 30 8.79 -2.37 4.92
C ALA A 30 9.68 -1.18 4.59
N ARG A 31 10.47 -0.70 5.55
CA ARG A 31 11.42 0.39 5.33
C ARG A 31 12.34 0.08 4.16
N ARG A 32 12.94 -1.10 4.14
CA ARG A 32 13.84 -1.51 3.06
C ARG A 32 13.12 -1.54 1.71
N VAL A 33 12.04 -2.32 1.59
CA VAL A 33 11.40 -2.55 0.27
C VAL A 33 10.73 -1.29 -0.28
N VAL A 34 10.16 -0.45 0.59
CA VAL A 34 9.56 0.82 0.19
C VAL A 34 10.63 1.82 -0.23
N GLN A 35 11.73 1.93 0.53
CA GLN A 35 12.83 2.83 0.16
C GLN A 35 13.51 2.40 -1.15
N ASP A 36 13.74 1.10 -1.34
CA ASP A 36 14.29 0.56 -2.59
C ASP A 36 13.41 0.97 -3.78
N PHE A 37 12.08 0.89 -3.64
CA PHE A 37 11.17 1.38 -4.68
C PHE A 37 11.29 2.89 -4.91
N LEU A 38 11.24 3.70 -3.84
CA LEU A 38 11.29 5.15 -3.92
C LEU A 38 12.58 5.65 -4.57
N MET A 39 13.71 4.99 -4.32
CA MET A 39 15.00 5.32 -4.90
C MET A 39 15.06 5.10 -6.42
N VAL A 40 14.27 4.17 -6.95
CA VAL A 40 14.27 3.80 -8.38
C VAL A 40 13.12 4.40 -9.17
N VAL A 41 12.29 5.27 -8.56
CA VAL A 41 11.21 5.98 -9.25
C VAL A 41 11.75 6.72 -10.47
N GLY A 42 11.15 6.48 -11.63
CA GLY A 42 11.60 6.97 -12.94
C GLY A 42 12.40 5.94 -13.77
N ASN A 43 12.70 4.76 -13.21
CA ASN A 43 13.27 3.63 -13.93
C ASN A 43 12.31 2.44 -13.92
N ASP A 44 11.49 2.29 -14.96
CA ASP A 44 10.42 1.30 -15.06
C ASP A 44 10.86 -0.13 -14.74
N ALA A 45 11.99 -0.57 -15.29
CA ALA A 45 12.50 -1.93 -15.07
C ALA A 45 12.85 -2.18 -13.60
N SER A 46 13.46 -1.20 -12.94
CA SER A 46 13.80 -1.28 -11.53
C SER A 46 12.56 -1.15 -10.65
N MET A 47 11.64 -0.24 -10.99
CA MET A 47 10.36 -0.06 -10.30
C MET A 47 9.55 -1.35 -10.27
N ARG A 48 9.43 -2.06 -11.41
CA ARG A 48 8.72 -3.36 -11.47
C ARG A 48 9.32 -4.38 -10.50
N ARG A 49 10.65 -4.50 -10.47
CA ARG A 49 11.35 -5.43 -9.56
C ARG A 49 11.14 -5.08 -8.09
N THR A 50 11.23 -3.80 -7.75
CA THR A 50 11.03 -3.34 -6.36
C THR A 50 9.56 -3.42 -5.94
N ALA A 51 8.61 -3.18 -6.85
CA ALA A 51 7.18 -3.38 -6.59
C ALA A 51 6.86 -4.85 -6.31
N LEU A 52 7.46 -5.78 -7.06
CA LEU A 52 7.36 -7.22 -6.77
C LEU A 52 7.94 -7.57 -5.40
N ALA A 53 9.03 -6.92 -4.98
CA ALA A 53 9.59 -7.11 -3.64
C ALA A 53 8.63 -6.64 -2.53
N VAL A 54 7.95 -5.50 -2.73
CA VAL A 54 6.88 -5.03 -1.83
C VAL A 54 5.72 -6.02 -1.81
N SER A 55 5.28 -6.50 -2.97
CA SER A 55 4.20 -7.48 -3.08
C SER A 55 4.52 -8.75 -2.29
N ARG A 56 5.72 -9.32 -2.49
CA ARG A 56 6.18 -10.51 -1.76
C ARG A 56 6.28 -10.30 -0.25
N ALA A 57 6.82 -9.15 0.18
CA ALA A 57 6.92 -8.83 1.60
C ALA A 57 5.54 -8.77 2.28
N GLY A 58 4.56 -8.18 1.58
CA GLY A 58 3.18 -8.08 2.06
C GLY A 58 2.32 -9.33 1.85
N GLY A 59 2.93 -10.46 1.43
CA GLY A 59 2.23 -11.73 1.24
C GLY A 59 1.36 -11.79 -0.01
N GLY A 60 1.66 -11.00 -1.04
CA GLY A 60 1.06 -11.13 -2.36
C GLY A 60 1.34 -12.49 -3.00
N PRO A 61 0.54 -12.90 -4.00
CA PRO A 61 0.71 -14.18 -4.68
C PRO A 61 2.08 -14.27 -5.37
N ALA A 62 2.66 -15.48 -5.42
CA ALA A 62 3.96 -15.71 -6.03
C ALA A 62 3.95 -15.50 -7.55
N ASP A 63 2.81 -15.80 -8.18
CA ASP A 63 2.54 -15.72 -9.61
C ASP A 63 1.02 -15.63 -9.89
N LEU A 64 0.67 -15.41 -11.16
CA LEU A 64 -0.71 -15.31 -11.61
C LEU A 64 -1.50 -16.61 -11.40
N GLU A 65 -0.87 -17.78 -11.56
CA GLU A 65 -1.54 -19.07 -11.36
C GLU A 65 -2.00 -19.22 -9.90
N THR A 66 -1.15 -18.83 -8.95
CA THR A 66 -1.46 -18.77 -7.53
C THR A 66 -2.60 -17.79 -7.25
N ALA A 67 -2.58 -16.60 -7.87
CA ALA A 67 -3.65 -15.62 -7.72
C ALA A 67 -5.01 -16.15 -8.23
N MET A 68 -5.01 -16.83 -9.39
CA MET A 68 -6.20 -17.46 -9.96
C MET A 68 -6.72 -18.59 -9.07
N ARG A 69 -5.82 -19.44 -8.56
CA ARG A 69 -6.16 -20.52 -7.62
C ARG A 69 -6.80 -19.97 -6.35
N ASN A 70 -6.19 -18.95 -5.74
CA ASN A 70 -6.74 -18.29 -4.55
C ASN A 70 -8.14 -17.73 -4.82
N SER A 71 -8.34 -17.11 -5.99
CA SER A 71 -9.66 -16.60 -6.42
C SER A 71 -10.71 -17.70 -6.50
N HIS A 72 -10.37 -18.86 -7.10
CA HIS A 72 -11.27 -20.01 -7.18
C HIS A 72 -11.61 -20.62 -5.81
N GLU A 73 -10.63 -20.71 -4.91
CA GLU A 73 -10.78 -21.39 -3.62
C GLU A 73 -11.41 -20.51 -2.54
N THR A 74 -11.03 -19.23 -2.49
CA THR A 74 -11.38 -18.28 -1.41
C THR A 74 -12.21 -17.09 -1.87
N GLY A 75 -12.32 -16.85 -3.19
CA GLY A 75 -12.95 -15.65 -3.75
C GLY A 75 -12.05 -14.41 -3.72
N GLN A 76 -10.81 -14.52 -3.26
CA GLN A 76 -9.85 -13.42 -3.19
C GLN A 76 -8.57 -13.80 -3.94
N THR A 77 -8.05 -12.91 -4.78
CA THR A 77 -6.78 -13.14 -5.51
C THR A 77 -5.57 -13.04 -4.58
N GLY A 78 -5.69 -12.26 -3.51
CA GLY A 78 -4.57 -11.91 -2.62
C GLY A 78 -3.69 -10.77 -3.14
N ILE A 79 -4.00 -10.19 -4.31
CA ILE A 79 -3.23 -9.09 -4.90
C ILE A 79 -3.32 -7.81 -4.05
N ASP A 80 -4.40 -7.63 -3.29
CA ASP A 80 -4.57 -6.46 -2.40
C ASP A 80 -3.90 -6.63 -1.04
N ARG A 81 -3.44 -7.86 -0.72
CA ARG A 81 -2.85 -8.20 0.57
C ARG A 81 -1.62 -7.33 0.92
N PRO A 82 -0.71 -6.99 -0.02
CA PRO A 82 0.41 -6.11 0.27
C PRO A 82 0.00 -4.70 0.70
N TRP A 83 -1.12 -4.18 0.17
CA TRP A 83 -1.65 -2.88 0.56
C TRP A 83 -2.15 -2.90 2.01
N HIS A 84 -2.90 -3.93 2.38
CA HIS A 84 -3.35 -4.08 3.78
C HIS A 84 -2.19 -4.31 4.75
N TRP A 85 -1.12 -4.99 4.32
CA TRP A 85 0.12 -5.10 5.11
C TRP A 85 0.78 -3.73 5.31
N LEU A 86 0.91 -2.91 4.26
CA LEU A 86 1.44 -1.56 4.38
C LEU A 86 0.58 -0.66 5.28
N ALA A 87 -0.74 -0.78 5.24
CA ALA A 87 -1.63 -0.09 6.19
C ALA A 87 -1.37 -0.51 7.63
N ALA A 88 -1.18 -1.82 7.88
CA ALA A 88 -0.81 -2.34 9.18
C ALA A 88 0.56 -1.82 9.66
N VAL A 89 1.55 -1.79 8.77
CA VAL A 89 2.87 -1.20 9.01
C VAL A 89 2.72 0.28 9.40
N CYS A 90 1.89 1.06 8.70
CA CYS A 90 1.63 2.45 9.05
C CYS A 90 1.07 2.62 10.47
N ARG A 91 0.13 1.75 10.89
CA ARG A 91 -0.41 1.78 12.26
C ARG A 91 0.65 1.45 13.31
N GLU A 92 1.47 0.45 13.05
CA GLU A 92 2.55 0.05 13.96
C GLU A 92 3.65 1.12 14.02
N ALA A 93 4.06 1.67 12.87
CA ALA A 93 5.00 2.79 12.78
C ALA A 93 4.51 4.03 13.54
N ARG A 94 3.20 4.32 13.50
CA ARG A 94 2.58 5.38 14.33
C ARG A 94 2.77 5.10 15.82
N THR A 95 2.55 3.86 16.25
CA THR A 95 2.73 3.46 17.65
C THR A 95 4.21 3.57 18.08
N ALA A 96 5.14 3.26 17.17
CA ALA A 96 6.58 3.39 17.38
C ALA A 96 7.12 4.84 17.25
N GLY A 97 6.32 5.80 16.77
CA GLY A 97 6.78 7.17 16.51
C GLY A 97 7.68 7.32 15.28
N ASP A 98 7.61 6.39 14.34
CA ASP A 98 8.48 6.30 13.15
C ASP A 98 7.93 7.13 11.99
N ALA A 99 7.99 8.45 12.14
CA ALA A 99 7.52 9.40 11.12
C ALA A 99 8.15 9.20 9.72
N PRO A 100 9.46 8.89 9.58
CA PRO A 100 10.05 8.65 8.27
C PRO A 100 9.45 7.46 7.53
N LEU A 101 9.16 6.36 8.24
CA LEU A 101 8.52 5.20 7.63
C LEU A 101 7.08 5.50 7.22
N ILE A 102 6.31 6.18 8.06
CA ILE A 102 4.94 6.62 7.73
C ILE A 102 4.95 7.47 6.45
N ALA A 103 5.87 8.43 6.37
CA ALA A 103 6.00 9.29 5.20
C ALA A 103 6.41 8.51 3.95
N ALA A 104 7.32 7.53 4.07
CA ALA A 104 7.75 6.69 2.95
C ALA A 104 6.60 5.83 2.41
N VAL A 105 5.81 5.20 3.29
CA VAL A 105 4.64 4.40 2.89
C VAL A 105 3.57 5.29 2.26
N ALA A 106 3.28 6.46 2.84
CA ALA A 106 2.32 7.40 2.27
C ALA A 106 2.75 7.90 0.88
N LEU A 107 4.04 8.19 0.69
CA LEU A 107 4.59 8.58 -0.62
C LEU A 107 4.48 7.44 -1.64
N PHE A 108 4.80 6.20 -1.23
CA PHE A 108 4.66 5.02 -2.08
C PHE A 108 3.22 4.82 -2.57
N VAL A 109 2.25 4.90 -1.66
CA VAL A 109 0.82 4.81 -1.99
C VAL A 109 0.42 5.95 -2.94
N ASN A 110 0.88 7.17 -2.67
CA ASN A 110 0.56 8.33 -3.51
C ASN A 110 1.11 8.21 -4.94
N ILE A 111 2.34 7.74 -5.12
CA ILE A 111 2.91 7.49 -6.45
C ILE A 111 2.06 6.47 -7.21
N TRP A 112 1.65 5.40 -6.54
CA TRP A 112 0.78 4.40 -7.15
C TRP A 112 -0.58 4.97 -7.56
N ASP A 113 -1.20 5.73 -6.67
CA ASP A 113 -2.53 6.28 -6.88
C ASP A 113 -2.58 7.35 -7.97
N THR A 114 -1.55 8.20 -8.05
CA THR A 114 -1.55 9.39 -8.92
C THR A 114 -0.74 9.25 -10.21
N GLN A 115 0.30 8.41 -10.22
CA GLN A 115 1.22 8.31 -11.36
C GLN A 115 1.12 6.99 -12.09
N LEU A 116 0.81 5.90 -11.37
CA LEU A 116 0.86 4.54 -11.91
C LEU A 116 -0.52 3.93 -12.18
N ARG A 117 -1.56 4.33 -11.43
CA ARG A 117 -2.94 3.77 -11.54
C ARG A 117 -3.44 3.64 -12.98
N ASP A 118 -3.24 4.67 -13.79
CA ASP A 118 -3.72 4.71 -15.18
C ASP A 118 -2.69 4.21 -16.21
N LYS A 119 -1.46 3.92 -15.78
CA LYS A 119 -0.35 3.48 -16.64
C LYS A 119 -0.04 2.00 -16.50
N VAL A 120 -0.37 1.41 -15.36
CA VAL A 120 -0.13 -0.01 -15.04
C VAL A 120 -1.24 -0.83 -15.66
N GLY A 121 -0.92 -1.50 -16.76
CA GLY A 121 -1.84 -2.43 -17.42
C GLY A 121 -1.91 -3.78 -16.70
N LEU A 122 -2.69 -4.70 -17.29
CA LEU A 122 -2.79 -6.07 -16.78
C LEU A 122 -1.42 -6.77 -16.77
N ALA A 123 -0.62 -6.59 -17.82
CA ALA A 123 0.72 -7.19 -17.92
C ALA A 123 1.66 -6.68 -16.82
N ASP A 124 1.65 -5.37 -16.56
CA ASP A 124 2.43 -4.76 -15.48
C ASP A 124 1.98 -5.26 -14.10
N THR A 125 0.66 -5.37 -13.91
CA THR A 125 0.08 -5.94 -12.69
C THR A 125 0.50 -7.39 -12.49
N THR A 126 0.58 -8.18 -13.58
CA THR A 126 1.04 -9.56 -13.50
C THR A 126 2.53 -9.69 -13.23
N ASP A 127 3.35 -8.74 -13.69
CA ASP A 127 4.79 -8.77 -13.43
C ASP A 127 5.12 -8.33 -12.00
N MET A 128 4.40 -7.33 -11.49
CA MET A 128 4.62 -6.78 -10.15
C MET A 128 3.85 -7.52 -9.06
N MET A 129 2.84 -8.33 -9.44
CA MET A 129 1.85 -8.92 -8.52
C MET A 129 1.25 -7.85 -7.57
N LEU A 130 1.07 -6.64 -8.09
CA LEU A 130 0.62 -5.49 -7.32
C LEU A 130 -0.31 -4.64 -8.21
N ALA A 131 -1.59 -4.61 -7.84
CA ALA A 131 -2.59 -3.75 -8.46
C ALA A 131 -2.58 -2.35 -7.80
N PRO A 132 -3.29 -1.36 -8.33
CA PRO A 132 -3.48 -0.08 -7.64
C PRO A 132 -4.06 -0.28 -6.23
N PRO A 133 -3.71 0.60 -5.27
CA PRO A 133 -4.19 0.47 -3.89
C PRO A 133 -5.72 0.58 -3.83
N PRO A 134 -6.38 -0.29 -3.03
CA PRO A 134 -7.76 -0.10 -2.65
C PRO A 134 -7.97 1.27 -1.97
N ALA A 135 -9.11 1.90 -2.24
CA ALA A 135 -9.38 3.27 -1.79
C ALA A 135 -9.36 3.39 -0.26
N GLU A 136 -9.90 2.39 0.44
CA GLU A 136 -9.92 2.31 1.89
C GLU A 136 -8.51 2.20 2.50
N VAL A 137 -7.59 1.52 1.82
CA VAL A 137 -6.19 1.43 2.27
C VAL A 137 -5.50 2.78 2.11
N ALA A 138 -5.66 3.43 0.96
CA ALA A 138 -5.08 4.75 0.73
C ALA A 138 -5.59 5.77 1.75
N GLN A 139 -6.90 5.77 2.03
CA GLN A 139 -7.53 6.61 3.05
C GLN A 139 -6.95 6.37 4.44
N GLU A 140 -6.76 5.11 4.83
CA GLU A 140 -6.18 4.78 6.12
C GLU A 140 -4.74 5.30 6.23
N VAL A 141 -3.92 5.04 5.22
CA VAL A 141 -2.52 5.49 5.19
C VAL A 141 -2.43 7.01 5.26
N TYR A 142 -3.24 7.74 4.48
CA TYR A 142 -3.24 9.20 4.50
C TYR A 142 -3.79 9.76 5.81
N SER A 143 -4.79 9.13 6.41
CA SER A 143 -5.30 9.50 7.74
C SER A 143 -4.23 9.37 8.81
N VAL A 144 -3.48 8.25 8.79
CA VAL A 144 -2.35 8.05 9.72
C VAL A 144 -1.28 9.13 9.48
N ALA A 145 -0.95 9.42 8.23
CA ALA A 145 0.07 10.42 7.89
C ALA A 145 -0.30 11.83 8.41
N VAL A 146 -1.52 12.32 8.18
CA VAL A 146 -1.91 13.66 8.64
C VAL A 146 -2.00 13.77 10.16
N LEU A 147 -2.29 12.67 10.85
CA LEU A 147 -2.36 12.63 12.32
C LEU A 147 -0.99 12.46 12.99
N ALA A 148 -0.05 11.75 12.35
CA ALA A 148 1.18 11.32 12.97
C ALA A 148 2.43 12.11 12.53
N LEU A 149 2.45 12.68 11.31
CA LEU A 149 3.63 13.38 10.81
C LEU A 149 3.82 14.73 11.53
N PRO A 150 4.94 14.93 12.24
CA PRO A 150 5.10 16.07 13.11
C PRO A 150 5.63 17.31 12.38
N ASP A 151 5.24 18.49 12.86
CA ASP A 151 5.65 19.79 12.31
C ASP A 151 7.16 20.03 12.34
N HIS A 152 7.84 19.56 13.39
CA HIS A 152 9.28 19.80 13.55
C HIS A 152 10.14 18.97 12.58
N ALA A 153 9.58 17.91 11.99
CA ALA A 153 10.30 17.03 11.07
C ALA A 153 10.05 17.36 9.59
N VAL A 154 9.36 18.46 9.26
CA VAL A 154 8.96 18.77 7.87
C VAL A 154 10.13 18.87 6.89
N ASN A 155 11.33 19.23 7.37
CA ASN A 155 12.53 19.31 6.56
C ASN A 155 13.29 17.99 6.42
N GLN A 156 12.91 16.96 7.20
CA GLN A 156 13.53 15.65 7.11
C GLN A 156 13.21 15.01 5.75
N GLN A 157 14.24 14.51 5.10
CA GLN A 157 14.14 13.87 3.80
C GLN A 157 13.54 12.46 3.95
N VAL A 158 12.56 12.16 3.10
CA VAL A 158 11.93 10.84 2.96
C VAL A 158 12.68 10.02 1.92
N VAL A 159 12.98 10.64 0.78
CA VAL A 159 13.79 10.08 -0.32
C VAL A 159 14.50 11.21 -1.04
N GLY A 160 15.68 10.94 -1.60
CA GLY A 160 16.31 11.83 -2.57
C GLY A 160 17.07 11.04 -3.61
N ASN A 161 16.81 11.38 -4.87
CA ASN A 161 17.43 10.76 -6.03
C ASN A 161 17.75 11.83 -7.09
N VAL A 162 18.14 11.39 -8.28
CA VAL A 162 18.46 12.28 -9.41
C VAL A 162 17.28 13.16 -9.87
N SER A 163 16.05 12.77 -9.54
CA SER A 163 14.82 13.50 -9.88
C SER A 163 14.43 14.53 -8.83
N GLY A 164 15.14 14.58 -7.68
CA GLY A 164 14.90 15.53 -6.60
C GLY A 164 14.81 14.85 -5.24
N ALA A 165 14.46 15.65 -4.22
CA ALA A 165 14.24 15.18 -2.86
C ALA A 165 12.81 15.48 -2.43
N VAL A 166 12.19 14.50 -1.76
CA VAL A 166 10.87 14.65 -1.13
C VAL A 166 11.06 14.66 0.37
N ARG A 167 10.47 15.63 1.04
CA ARG A 167 10.53 15.81 2.49
C ARG A 167 9.22 15.40 3.16
N ILE A 168 9.27 15.20 4.47
CA ILE A 168 8.08 14.88 5.28
C ILE A 168 7.01 15.97 5.13
N GLY A 169 7.41 17.24 5.02
CA GLY A 169 6.49 18.35 4.79
C GLY A 169 5.70 18.21 3.50
N ASP A 170 6.36 17.81 2.41
CA ASP A 170 5.73 17.63 1.09
C ASP A 170 4.70 16.49 1.13
N VAL A 171 5.07 15.36 1.73
CA VAL A 171 4.18 14.20 1.90
C VAL A 171 2.98 14.58 2.76
N ARG A 172 3.21 15.26 3.88
CA ARG A 172 2.16 15.68 4.81
C ARG A 172 1.17 16.63 4.14
N MET A 173 1.66 17.59 3.35
CA MET A 173 0.81 18.51 2.59
C MET A 173 -0.02 17.76 1.55
N LYS A 174 0.60 16.83 0.80
CA LYS A 174 -0.13 16.02 -0.20
C LYS A 174 -1.21 15.15 0.44
N CYS A 175 -0.92 14.47 1.55
CA CYS A 175 -1.90 13.68 2.28
C CYS A 175 -3.06 14.54 2.81
N ALA A 176 -2.79 15.77 3.26
CA ALA A 176 -3.84 16.69 3.71
C ALA A 176 -4.79 17.08 2.56
N LEU A 177 -4.25 17.38 1.38
CA LEU A 177 -5.05 17.62 0.18
C LEU A 177 -5.89 16.40 -0.20
N ASP A 178 -5.30 15.21 -0.19
CA ASP A 178 -5.99 13.97 -0.56
C ASP A 178 -7.09 13.60 0.44
N VAL A 179 -6.86 13.76 1.75
CA VAL A 179 -7.87 13.54 2.79
C VAL A 179 -9.09 14.46 2.61
N LEU A 180 -8.88 15.72 2.20
CA LEU A 180 -9.98 16.67 1.99
C LEU A 180 -10.64 16.53 0.61
N GLY A 181 -9.89 16.09 -0.40
CA GLY A 181 -10.35 15.92 -1.78
C GLY A 181 -10.95 14.54 -2.09
N ALA A 182 -10.80 13.54 -1.21
CA ALA A 182 -11.09 12.14 -1.49
C ALA A 182 -12.54 11.84 -1.93
N GLY A 183 -13.52 12.73 -1.71
CA GLY A 183 -14.91 12.48 -2.11
C GLY A 183 -15.61 11.33 -1.35
N TYR A 184 -14.94 10.74 -0.36
CA TYR A 184 -15.43 9.65 0.49
C TYR A 184 -15.42 10.04 1.98
N PRO A 185 -16.13 9.29 2.86
CA PRO A 185 -16.21 9.62 4.28
C PRO A 185 -14.88 9.45 5.01
N MET A 186 -14.27 10.55 5.45
CA MET A 186 -13.10 10.57 6.33
C MET A 186 -13.48 10.88 7.77
N SER A 187 -12.69 10.40 8.73
CA SER A 187 -12.93 10.69 10.14
C SER A 187 -12.86 12.22 10.41
N PRO A 188 -13.72 12.77 11.29
CA PRO A 188 -13.68 14.21 11.61
C PRO A 188 -12.32 14.67 12.11
N GLU A 189 -11.62 13.81 12.86
CA GLU A 189 -10.29 14.07 13.38
C GLU A 189 -9.24 14.21 12.26
N ALA A 190 -9.22 13.28 11.30
CA ALA A 190 -8.29 13.35 10.17
C ALA A 190 -8.58 14.57 9.30
N ARG A 191 -9.86 14.91 9.07
CA ARG A 191 -10.24 16.13 8.33
C ARG A 191 -9.80 17.41 9.05
N ALA A 192 -10.01 17.50 10.36
CA ALA A 192 -9.57 18.64 11.15
C ALA A 192 -8.04 18.76 11.21
N ALA A 193 -7.32 17.63 11.26
CA ALA A 193 -5.86 17.62 11.15
C ALA A 193 -5.39 18.08 9.77
N ALA A 194 -5.99 17.57 8.70
CA ALA A 194 -5.70 17.98 7.33
C ALA A 194 -5.95 19.48 7.12
N GLN A 195 -7.07 20.03 7.59
CA GLN A 195 -7.35 21.46 7.48
C GLN A 195 -6.28 22.30 8.19
N ARG A 196 -5.89 21.94 9.41
CA ARG A 196 -4.81 22.62 10.15
C ARG A 196 -3.45 22.58 9.45
N ILE A 197 -3.20 21.60 8.59
CA ILE A 197 -1.98 21.51 7.77
C ILE A 197 -2.05 22.52 6.62
N LEU A 198 -3.22 22.66 5.98
CA LEU A 198 -3.41 23.57 4.85
C LEU A 198 -3.51 25.05 5.25
N ASP A 199 -3.93 25.34 6.48
CA ASP A 199 -4.08 26.72 6.99
C ASP A 199 -2.75 27.39 7.39
N ARG A 200 -1.61 26.71 7.19
CA ARG A 200 -0.27 27.16 7.60
C ARG A 200 0.59 27.51 6.39
#